data_AF-A0A090T4F3-F1
#
_entry.id   AF-A0A090T4F3-F1
#
_cell.length_a   1.000
_cell.length_b   1.000
_cell.length_c   1.000
_cell.angle_alpha   90.00
_cell.angle_beta   90.00
_cell.angle_gamma   90.00
#
_symmetry.space_group_name_H-M   'P 1'
#
loop_
_entity.id
_entity.type
_entity.pdbx_description
1 polymer ?
#
loop_
_entity_poly.entity_id
_entity_poly.type
_entity_poly.pdbx_seq_one_letter_code
_entity_poly.pdbx_strand_id
1 'polypeptide(L)' 'MSNTPQLAEAMIKRAEQYNQTMAFINHPPKDCTINVITPDKSFAVGRLTTNKEKLEAGYQMGLKAARDIVQQNS' A
#
# COMPACT_ATOMS: atom_id res chain seq x y z
N MET A 1 -26.65 -14.19 8.15
CA MET A 1 -25.33 -13.58 8.43
C MET A 1 -24.88 -13.91 9.87
N SER A 2 -25.08 -15.14 10.33
CA SER A 2 -24.99 -15.51 11.76
C SER A 2 -23.71 -16.26 12.13
N ASN A 3 -22.93 -16.71 11.15
CA ASN A 3 -21.77 -17.60 11.38
C ASN A 3 -20.39 -16.91 11.27
N THR A 4 -20.34 -15.59 11.08
CA THR A 4 -19.06 -14.85 10.94
C THR A 4 -19.12 -13.47 11.61
N PRO A 5 -19.29 -13.39 12.95
CA PRO A 5 -19.46 -12.12 13.66
C PRO A 5 -18.23 -11.20 13.51
N GLN A 6 -17.02 -11.75 13.50
CA GLN A 6 -15.78 -10.97 13.34
C GLN A 6 -15.67 -10.33 11.94
N LEU A 7 -16.14 -11.03 10.90
CA LEU A 7 -16.18 -10.46 9.54
C LEU A 7 -17.17 -9.30 9.47
N ALA A 8 -18.36 -9.45 10.07
CA ALA A 8 -19.36 -8.38 10.12
C ALA A 8 -18.81 -7.15 10.85
N GLU A 9 -18.14 -7.35 11.98
CA GLU A 9 -17.49 -6.27 12.73
C GLU A 9 -16.37 -5.59 11.91
N ALA A 10 -15.53 -6.36 11.24
CA ALA A 10 -14.48 -5.82 10.36
C ALA A 10 -15.06 -5.00 9.20
N MET A 11 -16.19 -5.44 8.62
CA MET A 11 -16.88 -4.70 7.56
C MET A 11 -17.43 -3.37 8.08
N ILE A 12 -18.03 -3.35 9.28
CA ILE A 12 -18.54 -2.13 9.93
C ILE A 12 -17.39 -1.14 10.20
N LYS A 13 -16.26 -1.63 10.73
CA LYS A 13 -15.11 -0.78 11.12
C LYS A 13 -14.20 -0.37 9.97
N ARG A 14 -14.37 -0.94 8.76
CA ARG A 14 -13.48 -0.75 7.61
C ARG A 14 -13.21 0.73 7.27
N ALA A 15 -14.25 1.55 7.21
CA ALA A 15 -14.12 2.96 6.80
C ALA A 15 -13.35 3.77 7.86
N GLU A 16 -13.66 3.53 9.13
CA GLU A 16 -12.97 4.16 10.26
C GLU A 16 -11.48 3.78 10.26
N GLN A 17 -11.18 2.49 10.16
CA GLN A 17 -9.80 1.98 10.12
C GLN A 17 -9.01 2.51 8.92
N TYR A 18 -9.63 2.60 7.75
CA TYR A 18 -9.00 3.20 6.56
C TYR A 18 -8.64 4.67 6.83
N ASN A 19 -9.57 5.46 7.33
CA ASN A 19 -9.35 6.88 7.59
C ASN A 19 -8.28 7.11 8.68
N GLN A 20 -8.30 6.33 9.75
CA GLN A 20 -7.27 6.35 10.79
C GLN A 20 -5.89 6.02 10.21
N THR A 21 -5.81 5.00 9.34
CA THR A 21 -4.56 4.62 8.67
C THR A 21 -4.04 5.74 7.77
N MET A 22 -4.92 6.37 6.99
CA MET A 22 -4.55 7.51 6.16
C MET A 22 -4.11 8.72 7.00
N ALA A 23 -4.77 8.99 8.12
CA ALA A 23 -4.39 10.06 9.03
C ALA A 23 -2.99 9.83 9.60
N PHE A 24 -2.66 8.61 10.01
CA PHE A 24 -1.34 8.24 10.50
C PHE A 24 -0.25 8.39 9.44
N ILE A 25 -0.50 7.94 8.21
CA ILE A 25 0.46 8.06 7.10
C ILE A 25 0.74 9.53 6.76
N ASN A 26 -0.29 10.39 6.78
CA ASN A 26 -0.16 11.81 6.46
C ASN A 26 0.38 12.66 7.63
N HIS A 27 0.16 12.22 8.87
CA HIS A 27 0.58 12.92 10.08
C HIS A 27 1.28 11.94 11.04
N PRO A 28 2.48 11.44 10.69
CA PRO A 28 3.21 10.54 11.56
C PRO A 28 3.62 11.24 12.87
N PRO A 29 3.76 10.47 13.96
CA PRO A 29 4.40 10.94 15.19
C PRO A 29 5.83 11.46 14.93
N LYS A 30 6.32 12.35 15.81
CA LYS A 30 7.64 12.99 15.64
C LYS A 30 8.83 12.03 15.67
N ASP A 31 8.66 10.89 16.32
CA ASP A 31 9.64 9.81 16.44
C ASP A 31 9.49 8.75 15.34
N CYS A 32 8.60 8.97 14.36
CA CYS A 32 8.32 8.05 13.27
C CYS A 32 8.61 8.70 11.91
N THR A 33 9.38 8.03 11.08
CA THR A 33 9.59 8.41 9.68
C THR A 33 8.88 7.41 8.77
N ILE A 34 7.94 7.89 7.95
CA ILE A 34 7.20 7.07 6.99
C ILE A 34 7.69 7.42 5.59
N ASN A 35 8.21 6.41 4.88
CA ASN A 35 8.56 6.51 3.47
C ASN A 35 7.49 5.80 2.64
N VAL A 36 6.77 6.55 1.79
CA VAL A 36 5.66 6.02 1.00
C VAL A 36 6.14 5.66 -0.41
N ILE A 37 6.02 4.39 -0.78
CA ILE A 37 6.25 3.91 -2.15
C ILE A 37 4.89 3.62 -2.77
N THR A 38 4.53 4.41 -3.78
CA THR A 38 3.34 4.19 -4.59
C THR A 38 3.72 4.12 -6.06
N PRO A 39 3.10 3.22 -6.83
CA PRO A 39 3.28 3.21 -8.27
C PRO A 39 2.74 4.51 -8.89
N ASP A 40 3.41 5.00 -9.92
CA ASP A 40 2.93 6.13 -10.72
C ASP A 40 1.77 5.71 -11.66
N LYS A 41 1.28 6.66 -12.45
CA LYS A 41 0.16 6.43 -13.38
C LYS A 41 0.46 5.43 -14.51
N SER A 42 1.72 5.08 -14.75
CA SER A 42 2.14 4.12 -15.77
C SER A 42 2.05 2.66 -15.32
N PHE A 43 1.78 2.41 -14.04
CA PHE A 43 1.68 1.05 -13.50
C PHE A 43 0.50 0.28 -14.09
N ALA A 44 0.83 -0.74 -14.88
CA ALA A 44 -0.11 -1.48 -15.72
C ALA A 44 -0.63 -2.78 -15.10
N VAL A 45 -0.35 -3.04 -13.82
CA VAL A 45 -0.78 -4.26 -13.10
C VAL A 45 -2.04 -3.96 -12.29
N GLY A 46 -3.10 -4.70 -12.57
CA GLY A 46 -4.34 -4.74 -11.79
C GLY A 46 -4.53 -6.09 -11.10
N ARG A 47 -5.63 -6.21 -10.33
CA ARG A 47 -5.92 -7.41 -9.51
C ARG A 47 -5.97 -8.72 -10.28
N LEU A 48 -6.35 -8.68 -11.56
CA LEU A 48 -6.51 -9.85 -12.42
C LEU A 48 -5.40 -10.00 -13.45
N THR A 49 -4.35 -9.18 -13.37
CA THR A 49 -3.25 -9.23 -14.34
C THR A 49 -2.45 -10.51 -14.16
N THR A 50 -2.38 -11.32 -15.22
CA THR A 50 -1.58 -12.55 -15.28
C THR A 50 -0.44 -12.49 -16.30
N ASN A 51 -0.40 -11.42 -17.12
CA ASN A 51 0.66 -11.21 -18.09
C ASN A 51 2.00 -11.04 -17.37
N LYS A 52 2.92 -11.99 -17.61
CA LYS A 52 4.20 -12.07 -16.91
C LYS A 52 5.07 -10.83 -17.10
N GLU A 53 5.12 -10.27 -18.31
CA GLU A 53 5.95 -9.10 -18.61
C GLU A 53 5.46 -7.86 -17.86
N LYS A 54 4.14 -7.64 -17.78
CA LYS A 54 3.56 -6.56 -16.98
C LYS A 54 3.84 -6.73 -15.50
N LEU A 55 3.72 -7.96 -14.99
CA LEU A 55 4.03 -8.28 -13.59
C LEU A 55 5.50 -8.01 -13.26
N GLU A 56 6.41 -8.46 -14.12
CA GLU A 56 7.85 -8.23 -13.97
C GLU A 56 8.18 -6.74 -14.02
N ALA A 57 7.62 -5.99 -14.98
CA ALA A 57 7.80 -4.55 -15.06
C ALA A 57 7.33 -3.84 -13.78
N GLY A 58 6.18 -4.24 -13.23
CA GLY A 58 5.68 -3.72 -11.95
C GLY A 58 6.60 -4.05 -10.77
N TYR A 59 7.17 -5.26 -10.75
CA TYR A 59 8.14 -5.66 -9.73
C TYR A 59 9.42 -4.82 -9.79
N GLN A 60 10.00 -4.64 -10.98
CA GLN A 60 11.20 -3.82 -11.17
C GLN A 60 10.97 -2.35 -10.81
N MET A 61 9.78 -1.81 -11.12
CA MET A 61 9.39 -0.45 -10.71
C MET A 61 9.45 -0.29 -9.18
N GLY A 62 8.90 -1.25 -8.43
CA GLY A 62 8.97 -1.25 -6.96
C GLY A 62 10.41 -1.36 -6.42
N LEU A 63 11.23 -2.25 -6.98
CA LEU A 63 12.63 -2.39 -6.59
C LEU A 63 13.45 -1.11 -6.82
N LYS A 64 13.19 -0.40 -7.93
CA LYS A 64 13.84 0.88 -8.21
C LYS A 64 13.44 1.94 -7.19
N ALA A 65 12.13 2.11 -6.95
CA ALA A 65 11.64 3.10 -5.99
C ALA A 65 12.18 2.87 -4.57
N ALA A 66 12.26 1.60 -4.14
CA ALA A 66 12.85 1.26 -2.85
C ALA A 66 14.34 1.60 -2.77
N ARG A 67 15.11 1.29 -3.82
CA ARG A 67 16.54 1.65 -3.89
C ARG A 67 16.76 3.16 -3.83
N ASP A 68 15.98 3.92 -4.59
CA ASP A 68 16.08 5.38 -4.63
C ASP A 68 15.87 5.98 -3.23
N ILE A 69 14.89 5.48 -2.46
CA ILE A 69 14.63 5.95 -1.08
C ILE A 69 15.75 5.56 -0.12
N VAL A 70 16.27 4.33 -0.19
CA VAL A 70 17.35 3.90 0.72
C VAL A 70 18.64 4.69 0.46
N GLN A 71 18.95 4.97 -0.80
CA GLN A 71 20.12 5.76 -1.18
C GLN A 71 19.99 7.24 -0.79
N GLN A 72 18.78 7.82 -0.84
CA GLN A 72 18.54 9.20 -0.39
C GLN A 72 18.71 9.39 1.13
N ASN A 73 18.62 8.30 1.90
CA ASN A 73 18.75 8.29 3.35
C ASN A 73 20.14 7.82 3.84
N SER A 74 21.09 7.60 2.92
CA SER A 74 22.48 7.21 3.20
C SER A 74 23.43 8.40 3.04
#